data_AF-A0A1S2P3I4-F1
#
_entry.id   AF-A0A1S2P3I4-F1
#
_cell.length_a   1.000
_cell.length_b   1.000
_cell.length_c   1.000
_cell.angle_alpha   90.00
_cell.angle_beta   90.00
_cell.angle_gamma   90.00
#
_symmetry.space_group_name_H-M   'P 1'
#
loop_
_entity.id
_entity.type
_entity.pdbx_description
1 polymer ?
#
loop_
_entity_poly.entity_id
_entity_poly.type
_entity_poly.pdbx_seq_one_letter_code
_entity_poly.pdbx_strand_id
1 'polypeptide(L)'
;MVRQLHEAARGYVPAHTEFRFHPYPPRVGEIDSHGDLGPWNTVYRNGLPVAFIDWDAAGPIDPLLDLAAAAWAFVPLAPPEQLREAGFSPVPDVPARLRLFVDAYGLGDRHTILPALHRCKLLAVERINYHPINIAGAADALEHHARELRWLHAAAPAIGRAL
;
A
#
# COMPACT_ATOMS: atom_id res chain seq x y z
N MET A 1 -8.93 8.29 -6.87
CA MET A 1 -9.48 8.20 -5.51
C MET A 1 -8.40 8.29 -4.42
N VAL A 2 -7.32 7.50 -4.45
CA VAL A 2 -6.19 7.65 -3.47
C VAL A 2 -5.67 9.09 -3.39
N ARG A 3 -5.41 9.73 -4.55
CA ARG A 3 -5.04 11.15 -4.59
C ARG A 3 -6.05 12.07 -3.90
N GLN A 4 -7.34 11.86 -4.15
CA GLN A 4 -8.41 12.68 -3.55
C GLN A 4 -8.47 12.49 -2.03
N LEU A 5 -8.25 11.27 -1.54
CA LEU A 5 -8.09 11.00 -0.11
C LEU A 5 -6.91 11.80 0.47
N HIS A 6 -5.73 11.69 -0.14
CA HIS A 6 -4.54 12.39 0.34
C HIS A 6 -4.68 13.92 0.28
N GLU A 7 -5.36 14.45 -0.74
CA GLU A 7 -5.67 15.88 -0.85
C GLU A 7 -6.67 16.32 0.22
N ALA A 8 -7.70 15.52 0.51
CA ALA A 8 -8.68 15.82 1.56
C ALA A 8 -8.09 15.76 2.97
N ALA A 9 -7.16 14.83 3.22
CA ALA A 9 -6.46 14.70 4.49
C ALA A 9 -5.38 15.79 4.72
N ARG A 10 -4.99 16.51 3.67
CA ARG A 10 -3.91 17.50 3.75
C ARG A 10 -4.32 18.67 4.66
N GLY A 11 -3.54 18.90 5.71
CA GLY A 11 -3.79 19.97 6.67
C GLY A 11 -4.93 19.68 7.65
N TYR A 12 -5.52 18.48 7.59
CA TYR A 12 -6.38 18.00 8.65
C TYR A 12 -5.54 17.77 9.91
N VAL A 13 -5.98 18.36 11.02
CA VAL A 13 -5.36 18.19 12.34
C VAL A 13 -6.45 17.77 13.31
N PRO A 14 -6.56 16.48 13.66
CA PRO A 14 -7.55 16.01 14.61
C PRO A 14 -7.29 16.58 16.02
N ALA A 15 -8.35 17.02 16.69
CA ALA A 15 -8.27 17.49 18.08
C ALA A 15 -7.96 16.36 19.08
N HIS A 16 -8.33 15.13 18.74
CA HIS A 16 -8.10 13.92 19.52
C HIS A 16 -7.72 12.78 18.57
N THR A 17 -6.66 12.05 18.90
CA THR A 17 -6.19 10.90 18.12
C THR A 17 -5.99 9.69 19.02
N GLU A 18 -6.74 8.62 18.75
CA GLU A 18 -6.45 7.28 19.23
C GLU A 18 -6.37 6.35 18.02
N PHE A 19 -5.18 5.80 17.74
CA PHE A 19 -4.94 4.91 16.60
C PHE A 19 -4.75 3.48 17.08
N ARG A 20 -5.43 2.54 16.43
CA ARG A 20 -5.54 1.15 16.91
C ARG A 20 -4.25 0.34 16.75
N PHE A 21 -3.64 0.36 15.56
CA PHE A 21 -2.59 -0.59 15.19
C PHE A 21 -1.19 0.03 15.03
N HIS A 22 -1.01 1.32 15.29
CA HIS A 22 0.30 1.96 15.42
C HIS A 22 0.15 3.37 16.03
N PRO A 23 -0.05 3.48 17.35
CA PRO A 23 -0.35 4.77 17.98
C PRO A 23 0.89 5.66 18.09
N TYR A 24 0.94 6.71 17.27
CA TYR A 24 1.89 7.81 17.41
C TYR A 24 1.25 9.11 16.87
N PRO A 25 1.68 10.29 17.35
CA PRO A 25 1.20 11.55 16.79
C PRO A 25 1.72 11.75 15.35
N PRO A 26 0.92 12.33 14.44
CA PRO A 26 1.39 12.65 13.09
C PRO A 26 2.69 13.46 13.10
N ARG A 27 3.65 13.03 12.29
CA ARG A 27 4.93 13.74 12.09
C ARG A 27 4.79 14.76 10.98
N VAL A 28 5.75 15.70 10.91
CA VAL A 28 5.80 16.71 9.85
C VAL A 28 5.81 16.02 8.47
N GLY A 29 4.82 16.36 7.65
CA GLY A 29 4.68 15.84 6.28
C GLY A 29 3.80 14.58 6.13
N GLU A 30 3.40 13.95 7.24
CA GLU A 30 2.44 12.84 7.22
C GLU A 30 1.00 13.36 7.12
N ILE A 31 0.10 12.46 6.70
CA ILE A 31 -1.34 12.65 6.71
C ILE A 31 -2.00 11.53 7.50
N ASP A 32 -3.19 11.78 8.04
CA ASP A 32 -4.05 10.70 8.52
C ASP A 32 -4.74 10.04 7.31
N SER A 33 -4.36 8.80 7.00
CA SER A 33 -4.94 8.05 5.89
C SER A 33 -5.61 6.76 6.39
N HIS A 34 -6.11 5.95 5.45
CA HIS A 34 -6.90 4.75 5.70
C HIS A 34 -6.13 3.63 6.38
N GLY A 35 -4.83 3.49 6.09
CA GLY A 35 -3.94 2.47 6.66
C GLY A 35 -4.10 1.05 6.10
N ASP A 36 -5.15 0.78 5.32
CA ASP A 36 -5.37 -0.50 4.61
C ASP A 36 -6.10 -0.29 3.26
N LEU A 37 -5.48 0.48 2.37
CA LEU A 37 -6.03 0.74 1.03
C LEU A 37 -5.88 -0.49 0.14
N GLY A 38 -7.01 -1.04 -0.30
CA GLY A 38 -7.02 -2.13 -1.28
C GLY A 38 -8.39 -2.36 -1.92
N PRO A 39 -8.47 -3.22 -2.95
CA PRO A 39 -9.73 -3.57 -3.59
C PRO A 39 -10.79 -4.10 -2.62
N TRP A 40 -10.39 -4.80 -1.55
CA TRP A 40 -11.29 -5.33 -0.53
C TRP A 40 -11.98 -4.24 0.31
N ASN A 41 -11.32 -3.09 0.51
CA ASN A 41 -11.84 -1.95 1.26
C ASN A 41 -12.38 -0.83 0.37
N THR A 42 -12.67 -1.14 -0.90
CA THR A 42 -13.15 -0.16 -1.88
C THR A 42 -14.53 -0.54 -2.41
N VAL A 43 -15.47 0.40 -2.32
CA VAL A 43 -16.80 0.27 -2.93
C VAL A 43 -16.73 0.74 -4.38
N TYR A 44 -17.25 -0.09 -5.29
CA TYR A 44 -17.31 0.20 -6.72
C TYR A 44 -18.73 0.41 -7.20
N ARG A 45 -18.91 1.38 -8.10
CA ARG A 45 -20.17 1.61 -8.83
C ARG A 45 -19.85 1.76 -10.31
N ASN A 46 -20.47 0.94 -11.15
CA ASN A 46 -20.22 0.92 -12.61
C ASN A 46 -18.72 0.77 -12.96
N GLY A 47 -17.99 -0.07 -12.21
CA GLY A 47 -16.56 -0.31 -12.43
C GLY A 47 -15.62 0.79 -11.94
N LEU A 48 -16.15 1.85 -11.29
CA LEU A 48 -15.35 2.95 -10.76
C LEU A 48 -15.37 2.95 -9.23
N PRO A 49 -14.23 3.25 -8.56
CA PRO A 49 -14.18 3.36 -7.11
C PRO A 49 -14.91 4.62 -6.65
N VAL A 50 -15.77 4.50 -5.63
CA VAL A 50 -16.61 5.60 -5.13
C VAL A 50 -16.52 5.86 -3.63
N ALA A 51 -16.09 4.88 -2.83
CA ALA A 51 -15.92 5.04 -1.38
C ALA A 51 -14.88 4.07 -0.83
N PHE A 52 -14.19 4.47 0.25
CA PHE A 52 -13.36 3.58 1.07
C PHE A 52 -14.13 3.26 2.35
N ILE A 53 -14.02 2.01 2.81
CA ILE A 53 -14.68 1.48 4.00
C ILE A 53 -13.65 0.75 4.86
N ASP A 54 -14.00 0.44 6.10
CA ASP A 54 -13.12 -0.25 7.06
C ASP A 54 -11.90 0.60 7.49
N TRP A 55 -12.21 1.67 8.23
CA TRP A 55 -11.23 2.66 8.70
C TRP A 55 -10.54 2.28 10.02
N ASP A 56 -10.65 1.03 10.48
CA ASP A 56 -10.08 0.60 11.75
C ASP A 56 -8.55 0.69 11.79
N ALA A 57 -7.90 0.67 10.62
CA ALA A 57 -6.47 0.82 10.46
C ALA A 57 -6.01 2.28 10.22
N ALA A 58 -6.93 3.24 10.27
CA ALA A 58 -6.61 4.63 9.99
C ALA A 58 -5.54 5.17 10.95
N GLY A 59 -4.64 5.98 10.40
CA GLY A 59 -3.56 6.58 11.18
C GLY A 59 -2.58 7.37 10.35
N PRO A 60 -1.57 7.96 11.00
CA PRO A 60 -0.61 8.81 10.34
C PRO A 60 0.29 7.98 9.42
N ILE A 61 0.60 8.52 8.25
CA ILE A 61 1.50 7.90 7.28
C ILE A 61 2.05 8.93 6.29
N ASP A 62 3.26 8.69 5.81
CA ASP A 62 3.82 9.42 4.67
C ASP A 62 2.98 9.11 3.40
N PRO A 63 2.46 10.12 2.68
CA PRO A 63 1.61 9.92 1.51
C PRO A 63 2.22 9.04 0.40
N LEU A 64 3.56 9.05 0.25
CA LEU A 64 4.26 8.20 -0.72
C LEU A 64 4.32 6.75 -0.24
N LEU A 65 4.45 6.51 1.07
CA LEU A 65 4.37 5.15 1.62
C LEU A 65 2.95 4.58 1.57
N ASP A 66 1.92 5.41 1.79
CA ASP A 66 0.52 4.99 1.64
C ASP A 66 0.18 4.68 0.18
N LEU A 67 0.66 5.52 -0.75
CA LEU A 67 0.57 5.24 -2.19
C LEU A 67 1.25 3.92 -2.57
N ALA A 68 2.43 3.65 -2.03
CA ALA A 68 3.16 2.42 -2.27
C ALA A 68 2.40 1.20 -1.72
N ALA A 69 1.86 1.28 -0.51
CA ALA A 69 1.02 0.23 0.07
C ALA A 69 -0.24 -0.02 -0.78
N ALA A 70 -0.94 1.05 -1.21
CA ALA A 70 -2.08 0.94 -2.12
C ALA A 70 -1.68 0.29 -3.46
N ALA A 71 -0.49 0.62 -4.00
CA ALA A 71 0.00 0.02 -5.23
C ALA A 71 0.19 -1.50 -5.09
N TRP A 72 0.71 -1.99 -3.96
CA TRP A 72 0.79 -3.44 -3.69
C TRP A 72 -0.55 -4.15 -3.84
N ALA A 73 -1.63 -3.52 -3.37
CA ALA A 73 -2.97 -4.10 -3.38
C ALA A 73 -3.70 -3.93 -4.74
N PHE A 74 -3.70 -2.73 -5.33
CA PHE A 74 -4.45 -2.44 -6.54
C PHE A 74 -3.75 -2.90 -7.84
N VAL A 75 -2.42 -2.98 -7.85
CA VAL A 75 -1.63 -3.41 -9.03
C VAL A 75 -1.43 -4.93 -9.09
N PRO A 76 -1.94 -5.67 -8.10
CA PRO A 76 -1.27 -6.77 -7.38
C PRO A 76 0.21 -6.97 -7.71
N LEU A 77 1.07 -6.37 -6.90
CA LEU A 77 2.53 -6.52 -7.00
C LEU A 77 2.93 -7.90 -6.47
N ALA A 78 2.86 -8.92 -7.33
CA ALA A 78 3.08 -10.31 -6.95
C ALA A 78 3.76 -11.09 -8.09
N PRO A 79 4.40 -12.24 -7.80
CA PRO A 79 4.99 -13.05 -8.84
C PRO A 79 3.93 -13.72 -9.74
N PRO A 80 4.28 -14.07 -10.99
CA PRO A 80 3.33 -14.62 -11.97
C PRO A 80 2.55 -15.85 -11.50
N GLU A 81 3.17 -16.73 -10.71
CA GLU A 81 2.52 -17.92 -10.14
C GLU A 81 1.38 -17.53 -9.20
N GLN A 82 1.62 -16.60 -8.27
CA GLN A 82 0.60 -16.11 -7.34
C GLN A 82 -0.53 -15.38 -8.07
N LEU A 83 -0.22 -14.65 -9.15
CA LEU A 83 -1.24 -14.02 -9.99
C LEU A 83 -2.12 -15.06 -10.71
N ARG A 84 -1.53 -16.16 -11.21
CA ARG A 84 -2.30 -17.25 -11.82
C ARG A 84 -3.22 -17.93 -10.80
N GLU A 85 -2.72 -18.18 -9.60
CA GLU A 85 -3.52 -18.73 -8.50
C GLU A 85 -4.67 -17.80 -8.10
N ALA A 86 -4.45 -16.48 -8.16
CA ALA A 86 -5.49 -15.47 -7.97
C ALA A 86 -6.45 -15.30 -9.18
N GLY A 87 -6.31 -16.12 -10.24
CA GLY A 87 -7.21 -16.15 -11.38
C GLY A 87 -6.85 -15.22 -12.54
N PHE A 88 -5.67 -14.59 -12.53
CA PHE A 88 -5.22 -13.77 -13.66
C PHE A 88 -4.81 -14.64 -14.85
N SER A 89 -5.58 -14.58 -15.94
CA SER A 89 -5.28 -15.24 -17.22
C SER A 89 -5.71 -14.35 -18.40
N PRO A 90 -4.76 -13.75 -19.15
CA PRO A 90 -3.31 -13.84 -18.98
C PRO A 90 -2.80 -13.12 -17.72
N VAL A 91 -1.59 -13.47 -17.29
CA VAL A 91 -0.88 -12.71 -16.24
C VAL A 91 -0.62 -11.29 -16.74
N PRO A 92 -0.98 -10.25 -15.95
CA PRO A 92 -0.80 -8.87 -16.37
C PRO A 92 0.67 -8.43 -16.38
N ASP A 93 0.98 -7.43 -17.22
CA ASP A 93 2.23 -6.68 -17.13
C ASP A 93 2.23 -5.79 -15.88
N VAL A 94 2.78 -6.32 -14.79
CA VAL A 94 2.84 -5.67 -13.47
C VAL A 94 3.62 -4.34 -13.54
N PRO A 95 4.83 -4.26 -14.14
CA PRO A 95 5.53 -2.98 -14.33
C PRO A 95 4.70 -1.91 -15.05
N ALA A 96 4.04 -2.27 -16.17
CA ALA A 96 3.23 -1.31 -16.92
C ALA A 96 2.01 -0.83 -16.12
N ARG A 97 1.36 -1.72 -15.37
CA ARG A 97 0.23 -1.36 -14.50
C ARG A 97 0.65 -0.49 -13.32
N LEU A 98 1.83 -0.73 -12.74
CA LEU A 98 2.38 0.12 -11.69
C LEU A 98 2.61 1.54 -12.21
N ARG A 99 3.23 1.67 -13.40
CA ARG A 99 3.39 2.97 -14.06
C ARG A 99 2.05 3.69 -14.22
N LEU A 100 1.04 3.01 -14.75
CA LEU A 100 -0.31 3.59 -14.91
C LEU A 100 -0.92 4.02 -13.58
N PHE A 101 -0.72 3.25 -12.51
CA PHE A 101 -1.23 3.58 -11.18
C PHE A 101 -0.58 4.85 -10.61
N VAL A 102 0.75 4.96 -10.68
CA VAL A 102 1.47 6.15 -10.19
C VAL A 102 1.23 7.38 -11.08
N ASP A 103 1.04 7.19 -12.39
CA ASP A 103 0.63 8.23 -13.33
C ASP A 103 -0.76 8.77 -13.00
N ALA A 104 -1.73 7.89 -12.75
CA ALA A 104 -3.08 8.27 -12.37
C ALA A 104 -3.14 8.98 -11.01
N TYR A 105 -2.22 8.64 -10.09
CA TYR A 105 -2.05 9.39 -8.85
C TYR A 105 -1.40 10.78 -9.09
N GLY A 106 -0.63 10.95 -10.16
CA GLY A 106 0.09 12.20 -10.47
C GLY A 106 1.41 12.31 -9.74
N LEU A 107 2.11 11.19 -9.51
CA LEU A 107 3.44 11.19 -8.90
C LEU A 107 4.46 11.84 -9.85
N GLY A 108 5.10 12.92 -9.41
CA GLY A 108 5.99 13.74 -10.27
C GLY A 108 7.24 13.00 -10.73
N ASP A 109 7.99 12.40 -9.80
CA ASP A 109 9.11 11.50 -10.11
C ASP A 109 8.68 10.07 -9.79
N ARG A 110 8.44 9.28 -10.84
CA ARG A 110 8.00 7.89 -10.68
C ARG A 110 9.03 7.01 -10.02
N HIS A 111 10.32 7.30 -10.17
CA HIS A 111 11.38 6.45 -9.61
C HIS A 111 11.37 6.43 -8.08
N THR A 112 10.74 7.42 -7.44
CA THR A 112 10.57 7.43 -5.98
C THR A 112 9.65 6.32 -5.48
N ILE A 113 8.84 5.69 -6.35
CA ILE A 113 7.95 4.60 -5.92
C ILE A 113 8.73 3.35 -5.51
N LEU A 114 9.86 3.03 -6.16
CA LEU A 114 10.65 1.84 -5.84
C LEU A 114 11.17 1.82 -4.40
N PRO A 115 11.89 2.85 -3.91
CA PRO A 115 12.29 2.90 -2.51
C PRO A 115 11.08 2.98 -1.56
N ALA A 116 9.95 3.56 -1.99
CA ALA A 116 8.72 3.59 -1.20
C ALA A 116 8.08 2.21 -1.03
N LEU A 117 8.04 1.38 -2.09
CA LEU A 117 7.56 -0.01 -2.04
C LEU A 117 8.37 -0.86 -1.07
N HIS A 118 9.68 -0.63 -1.00
CA HIS A 118 10.53 -1.27 -0.01
C HIS A 118 10.20 -0.79 1.41
N ARG A 119 10.18 0.53 1.63
CA ARG A 119 9.94 1.13 2.95
C ARG A 119 8.55 0.83 3.51
N CYS A 120 7.51 0.78 2.68
CA CYS A 120 6.16 0.46 3.15
C CYS A 120 6.06 -0.99 3.66
N LYS A 121 6.84 -1.93 3.10
CA LYS A 121 6.92 -3.30 3.61
C LYS A 121 7.69 -3.41 4.92
N LEU A 122 8.77 -2.64 5.10
CA LEU A 122 9.43 -2.54 6.41
C LEU A 122 8.49 -1.96 7.48
N LEU A 123 7.72 -0.93 7.12
CA LEU A 123 6.70 -0.37 8.01
C LEU A 123 5.60 -1.40 8.35
N ALA A 124 5.17 -2.22 7.39
CA ALA A 124 4.23 -3.31 7.65
C ALA A 124 4.80 -4.34 8.65
N VAL A 125 6.09 -4.66 8.56
CA VAL A 125 6.78 -5.52 9.55
C VAL A 125 6.81 -4.87 10.94
N GLU A 126 7.10 -3.57 11.05
CA GLU A 126 7.04 -2.86 12.34
C GLU A 126 5.65 -2.90 12.98
N ARG A 127 4.61 -2.82 12.14
CA ARG A 127 3.21 -2.85 12.57
C ARG A 127 2.76 -4.19 13.15
N ILE A 128 3.46 -5.30 12.86
CA ILE A 128 3.17 -6.64 13.43
C ILE A 128 3.11 -6.58 14.97
N ASN A 129 3.94 -5.74 15.61
CA ASN A 129 3.99 -5.59 17.07
C ASN A 129 2.70 -5.09 17.71
N TYR A 130 1.79 -4.52 16.93
CA TYR A 130 0.56 -3.89 17.40
C TYR A 130 -0.69 -4.65 16.96
N HIS A 131 -0.54 -5.72 16.17
CA HIS A 131 -1.66 -6.55 15.74
C HIS A 131 -1.97 -7.63 16.79
N PRO A 132 -3.24 -7.98 17.00
CA PRO A 132 -3.65 -9.00 17.97
C PRO A 132 -3.42 -10.42 17.41
N ILE A 133 -2.18 -10.76 17.11
CA ILE A 133 -1.76 -12.06 16.55
C ILE A 133 -0.94 -12.85 17.58
N ASN A 134 -1.03 -14.18 17.50
CA ASN A 134 -0.20 -15.06 18.32
C ASN A 134 1.20 -15.26 17.69
N ILE A 135 2.07 -16.01 18.38
CA ILE A 135 3.45 -16.25 17.93
C ILE A 135 3.50 -16.90 16.54
N ALA A 136 2.60 -17.84 16.24
CA ALA A 136 2.53 -18.48 14.93
C ALA A 136 2.13 -17.48 13.84
N GLY A 137 1.09 -16.67 14.08
CA GLY A 137 0.66 -15.63 13.15
C GLY A 137 1.74 -14.56 12.91
N ALA A 138 2.51 -14.21 13.94
CA ALA A 138 3.66 -13.32 13.79
C ALA A 138 4.76 -13.93 12.91
N ALA A 139 5.06 -15.22 13.08
CA ALA A 139 5.99 -15.94 12.22
C ALA A 139 5.51 -15.97 10.76
N ASP A 140 4.24 -16.31 10.53
CA ASP A 140 3.63 -16.34 9.19
C ASP A 140 3.68 -14.96 8.51
N ALA A 141 3.39 -13.89 9.24
CA ALA A 141 3.45 -12.52 8.74
C ALA A 141 4.88 -12.11 8.35
N LEU A 142 5.88 -12.45 9.18
CA LEU A 142 7.29 -12.20 8.87
C LEU A 142 7.74 -12.97 7.63
N GLU A 143 7.35 -14.24 7.51
CA GLU A 143 7.65 -15.03 6.31
C GLU A 143 7.00 -14.46 5.05
N HIS A 144 5.74 -14.02 5.16
CA HIS A 144 5.01 -13.38 4.07
C HIS A 144 5.75 -12.14 3.58
N HIS A 145 6.07 -11.18 4.46
CA HIS A 145 6.79 -9.97 4.07
C HIS A 145 8.21 -10.26 3.56
N ALA A 146 8.90 -11.27 4.11
CA ALA A 146 10.19 -11.69 3.59
C ALA A 146 10.11 -12.20 2.15
N ARG A 147 9.05 -12.94 1.78
CA ARG A 147 8.80 -13.37 0.40
C ARG A 147 8.55 -12.19 -0.52
N GLU A 148 7.70 -11.24 -0.11
CA GLU A 148 7.41 -10.03 -0.89
C GLU A 148 8.66 -9.17 -1.14
N LEU A 149 9.51 -9.00 -0.12
CA LEU A 149 10.76 -8.24 -0.25
C LEU A 149 11.75 -8.90 -1.22
N ARG A 150 11.88 -10.23 -1.16
CA ARG A 150 12.72 -10.98 -2.13
C ARG A 150 12.18 -10.87 -3.55
N TRP A 151 10.87 -10.94 -3.72
CA TRP A 151 10.25 -10.73 -5.02
C TRP A 151 10.50 -9.31 -5.54
N LEU A 152 10.30 -8.28 -4.70
CA LEU A 152 10.53 -6.89 -5.09
C LEU A 152 11.99 -6.68 -5.54
N HIS A 153 12.96 -7.27 -4.82
CA HIS A 153 14.37 -7.22 -5.22
C HIS A 153 14.61 -7.79 -6.63
N ALA A 154 14.02 -8.96 -6.93
CA ALA A 154 14.14 -9.59 -8.25
C ALA A 154 13.40 -8.79 -9.35
N ALA A 155 12.26 -8.20 -9.02
CA ALA A 155 11.43 -7.44 -9.95
C ALA A 155 11.92 -5.99 -10.19
N ALA A 156 12.71 -5.43 -9.28
CA ALA A 156 13.11 -4.02 -9.28
C ALA A 156 13.75 -3.54 -10.60
N PRO A 157 14.65 -4.29 -11.28
CA PRO A 157 15.19 -3.84 -12.56
C PRO A 157 14.13 -3.73 -13.66
N ALA A 158 13.14 -4.63 -13.69
CA ALA A 158 12.06 -4.59 -14.67
C ALA A 158 11.08 -3.45 -14.39
N ILE A 159 10.73 -3.26 -13.12
CA ILE A 159 9.93 -2.10 -12.68
C ILE A 159 10.65 -0.80 -13.01
N GLY A 160 11.95 -0.69 -12.69
CA GLY A 160 12.74 0.51 -12.92
C GLY A 160 12.86 0.91 -14.39
N ARG A 161 12.85 -0.06 -15.33
CA ARG A 161 12.80 0.22 -16.77
C ARG A 161 11.42 0.70 -17.25
N ALA A 162 10.37 0.38 -16.52
CA ALA A 162 9.00 0.72 -16.89
C ALA A 162 8.57 2.09 -16.35
N LEU A 163 9.12 2.57 -15.22
CA LEU A 163 8.82 3.89 -14.64
C LEU A 163 9.38 5.01 -15.53
#